data_AF-A0AA39HD98-F1
#
_entry.id   AF-A0AA39HD98-F1
#
_cell.length_a   1.000
_cell.length_b   1.000
_cell.length_c   1.000
_cell.angle_alpha   90.00
_cell.angle_beta   90.00
_cell.angle_gamma   90.00
#
_symmetry.space_group_name_H-M   'P 1'
#
loop_
_entity.id
_entity.type
_entity.pdbx_description
1 polymer ?
#
loop_
_entity_poly.entity_id
_entity_poly.type
_entity_poly.pdbx_seq_one_letter_code
_entity_poly.pdbx_strand_id
1 'polypeptide(L)'
;MARVYGTTSVEEALGYLRKVSAVNPNDPFTLHAIGRQLYAISEYEDARSYFQKAEDVKNGFSASNLYYLGSCLHKTGNIEDAAECLKKALMLPARNTVDHKGKASARKLLVGIGVCEDEIAAIEHVDSKYETKSSKRT
;
A
#
# COMPACT_ATOMS: atom_id res chain seq x y z
N MET A 1 -28.05 17.13 -9.59
CA MET A 1 -27.25 16.32 -10.53
C MET A 1 -25.77 16.46 -10.16
N ALA A 2 -25.27 15.65 -9.23
CA ALA A 2 -23.90 15.75 -8.75
C ALA A 2 -23.22 14.38 -8.88
N ARG A 3 -21.94 14.38 -9.31
CA ARG A 3 -20.96 13.27 -9.32
C ARG A 3 -20.65 12.56 -10.65
N VAL A 4 -20.50 13.28 -11.77
CA VAL A 4 -20.01 12.68 -13.04
C VAL A 4 -18.56 13.04 -13.40
N TYR A 5 -17.95 14.06 -12.77
CA TYR A 5 -16.58 14.47 -13.14
C TYR A 5 -15.45 13.59 -12.57
N GLY A 6 -15.70 12.82 -11.50
CA GLY A 6 -14.67 11.99 -10.87
C GLY A 6 -14.57 10.57 -11.43
N THR A 7 -15.68 10.00 -11.90
CA THR A 7 -15.75 8.64 -12.45
C THR A 7 -15.10 8.56 -13.84
N THR A 8 -15.32 9.57 -14.68
CA THR A 8 -14.75 9.59 -16.04
C THR A 8 -13.22 9.52 -16.03
N SER A 9 -12.55 10.31 -15.19
CA SER A 9 -11.08 10.26 -15.11
C SER A 9 -10.54 8.96 -14.52
N VAL A 10 -11.29 8.29 -13.64
CA VAL A 10 -10.89 6.99 -13.09
C VAL A 10 -11.05 5.88 -14.11
N GLU A 11 -12.14 5.88 -14.87
CA GLU A 11 -12.37 4.93 -15.97
C GLU A 11 -11.32 5.08 -17.07
N GLU A 12 -10.97 6.33 -17.42
CA GLU A 12 -9.87 6.61 -18.37
C GLU A 12 -8.53 6.12 -17.82
N ALA A 13 -8.20 6.43 -16.56
CA ALA A 13 -6.97 5.97 -15.91
C ALA A 13 -6.88 4.44 -15.86
N LEU A 14 -7.98 3.76 -15.54
CA LEU A 14 -8.09 2.30 -15.59
C LEU A 14 -7.93 1.78 -17.02
N GLY A 15 -8.48 2.48 -18.01
CA GLY A 15 -8.30 2.15 -19.43
C GLY A 15 -6.84 2.21 -19.87
N TYR A 16 -6.11 3.26 -19.49
CA TYR A 16 -4.67 3.37 -19.75
C TYR A 16 -3.87 2.30 -19.01
N LEU A 17 -4.15 2.09 -17.73
CA LEU A 17 -3.45 1.08 -16.93
C LEU A 17 -3.71 -0.35 -17.39
N ARG A 18 -4.91 -0.65 -17.90
CA ARG A 18 -5.22 -1.95 -18.53
C ARG A 18 -4.44 -2.15 -19.83
N LYS A 19 -4.24 -1.10 -20.63
CA LYS A 19 -3.34 -1.18 -21.80
C LYS A 19 -1.90 -1.42 -21.41
N VAL A 20 -1.41 -0.78 -20.34
CA VAL A 20 -0.06 -1.02 -19.81
C VAL A 20 0.08 -2.43 -19.27
N SER A 21 -0.93 -2.94 -18.55
CA SER A 21 -1.00 -4.32 -18.08
C SER A 21 -1.06 -5.33 -19.23
N ALA A 22 -1.61 -4.98 -20.40
CA ALA A 22 -1.55 -5.83 -21.59
C ALA A 22 -0.12 -5.98 -22.15
N VAL A 23 0.76 -5.00 -21.91
CA VAL A 23 2.17 -5.04 -22.31
C VAL A 23 3.03 -5.71 -21.25
N ASN A 24 2.79 -5.40 -19.97
CA ASN A 24 3.46 -6.01 -18.81
C ASN A 24 2.41 -6.39 -17.75
N PRO A 25 1.82 -7.60 -17.84
CA PRO A 25 0.73 -8.00 -16.94
C PRO A 25 1.15 -8.17 -15.49
N ASN A 26 2.45 -8.41 -15.26
CA ASN A 26 3.02 -8.69 -13.95
C ASN A 26 3.96 -7.57 -13.48
N ASP A 27 3.65 -6.30 -13.79
CA ASP A 27 4.36 -5.18 -13.16
C ASP A 27 3.65 -4.78 -11.84
N PRO A 28 4.31 -4.91 -10.68
CA PRO A 28 3.68 -4.64 -9.39
C PRO A 28 3.30 -3.17 -9.22
N PHE A 29 4.02 -2.23 -9.86
CA PHE A 29 3.70 -0.81 -9.80
C PHE A 29 2.44 -0.47 -10.60
N THR A 30 2.24 -1.10 -11.76
CA THR A 30 1.02 -0.96 -12.57
C THR A 30 -0.19 -1.54 -11.84
N LEU A 31 -0.06 -2.74 -11.26
CA LEU A 31 -1.11 -3.36 -10.45
C LEU A 31 -1.49 -2.48 -9.24
N HIS A 32 -0.49 -1.93 -8.55
CA HIS A 32 -0.71 -0.97 -7.47
C HIS A 32 -1.40 0.31 -7.94
N ALA A 33 -1.01 0.85 -9.10
CA ALA A 33 -1.66 2.04 -9.66
C ALA A 33 -3.15 1.78 -9.95
N ILE A 34 -3.49 0.59 -10.49
CA ILE A 34 -4.89 0.17 -10.71
C ILE A 34 -5.64 0.10 -9.38
N GLY A 35 -5.06 -0.59 -8.39
CA GLY A 35 -5.65 -0.69 -7.04
C GLY A 35 -5.89 0.68 -6.42
N ARG A 36 -4.99 1.64 -6.59
CA ARG A 36 -5.16 3.02 -6.09
C ARG A 36 -6.32 3.76 -6.76
N GLN A 37 -6.53 3.57 -8.05
CA GLN A 37 -7.69 4.16 -8.74
C GLN A 37 -9.00 3.56 -8.22
N LEU A 38 -9.05 2.24 -8.04
CA LEU A 38 -10.21 1.54 -7.47
C LEU A 38 -10.49 1.98 -6.02
N TYR A 39 -9.43 2.13 -5.22
CA TYR A 39 -9.54 2.66 -3.86
C TYR A 39 -10.14 4.08 -3.83
N ALA A 40 -9.79 4.93 -4.81
CA ALA A 40 -10.31 6.30 -4.90
C ALA A 40 -11.82 6.36 -5.20
N ILE A 41 -12.37 5.35 -5.89
CA ILE A 41 -13.82 5.21 -6.13
C ILE A 41 -14.53 4.37 -5.07
N SER A 42 -13.84 4.00 -3.99
CA SER A 42 -14.36 3.19 -2.87
C SER A 42 -14.68 1.74 -3.22
N GLU A 43 -14.14 1.22 -4.33
CA GLU A 43 -14.22 -0.19 -4.69
C GLU A 43 -13.13 -0.98 -3.95
N TYR A 44 -13.32 -1.14 -2.64
CA TYR A 44 -12.28 -1.64 -1.74
C TYR A 44 -11.95 -3.13 -1.94
N GLU A 45 -12.93 -3.96 -2.31
CA GLU A 45 -12.70 -5.40 -2.56
C GLU A 45 -11.89 -5.62 -3.84
N ASP A 46 -12.23 -4.92 -4.92
CA ASP A 46 -11.46 -4.97 -6.16
C ASP A 46 -10.06 -4.39 -5.95
N ALA A 47 -9.96 -3.23 -5.27
CA ALA A 47 -8.67 -2.63 -4.94
C ALA A 47 -7.77 -3.59 -4.14
N ARG A 48 -8.33 -4.26 -3.12
CA ARG A 48 -7.65 -5.31 -2.35
C ARG A 48 -7.09 -6.40 -3.25
N SER A 49 -7.88 -6.91 -4.20
CA SER A 49 -7.43 -7.94 -5.14
C SER A 49 -6.21 -7.50 -5.95
N TYR A 50 -6.20 -6.25 -6.46
CA TYR A 50 -5.06 -5.73 -7.22
C TYR A 50 -3.83 -5.48 -6.35
N PHE A 51 -4.00 -4.98 -5.12
CA PHE A 51 -2.88 -4.82 -4.19
C PHE A 51 -2.28 -6.15 -3.75
N GLN A 52 -3.11 -7.17 -3.55
CA GLN A 52 -2.66 -8.54 -3.26
C GLN A 52 -1.87 -9.11 -4.45
N LYS A 53 -2.39 -8.98 -5.68
CA LYS A 53 -1.66 -9.39 -6.89
C LYS A 53 -0.31 -8.70 -7.01
N ALA A 54 -0.22 -7.41 -6.67
CA ALA A 54 1.05 -6.68 -6.67
C ALA A 54 2.05 -7.27 -5.66
N GLU A 55 1.59 -7.67 -4.47
CA GLU A 55 2.42 -8.39 -3.50
C GLU A 55 2.80 -9.79 -3.99
N ASP A 56 1.90 -10.52 -4.64
CA ASP A 56 2.17 -11.87 -5.17
C ASP A 56 3.23 -11.84 -6.29
N VAL A 57 3.25 -10.76 -7.08
CA VAL A 57 4.26 -10.52 -8.11
C VAL A 57 5.60 -10.16 -7.49
N LYS A 58 5.61 -9.26 -6.49
CA LYS A 58 6.83 -8.85 -5.81
C LYS A 58 6.53 -8.44 -4.37
N ASN A 59 6.75 -9.36 -3.44
CA ASN A 59 6.52 -9.08 -2.03
C ASN A 59 7.37 -7.92 -1.52
N GLY A 60 6.74 -7.02 -0.77
CA GLY A 60 7.41 -5.93 -0.08
C GLY A 60 8.07 -4.91 -1.02
N PHE A 61 7.59 -4.77 -2.25
CA PHE A 61 8.17 -3.84 -3.21
C PHE A 61 7.91 -2.36 -2.88
N SER A 62 6.83 -2.06 -2.15
CA SER A 62 6.50 -0.71 -1.71
C SER A 62 5.71 -0.72 -0.41
N ALA A 63 6.11 0.13 0.55
CA ALA A 63 5.36 0.35 1.78
C ALA A 63 3.98 0.96 1.51
N SER A 64 3.84 1.72 0.42
CA SER A 64 2.55 2.28 0.03
C SER A 64 1.56 1.19 -0.41
N ASN A 65 2.03 0.11 -1.04
CA ASN A 65 1.15 -0.98 -1.45
C ASN A 65 0.53 -1.70 -0.25
N LEU A 66 1.36 -2.09 0.73
CA LEU A 66 0.90 -2.71 1.97
C LEU A 66 0.00 -1.77 2.80
N TYR A 67 0.27 -0.46 2.79
CA TYR A 67 -0.63 0.52 3.40
C TYR A 67 -2.03 0.47 2.77
N TYR A 68 -2.12 0.52 1.44
CA TYR A 68 -3.43 0.50 0.78
C TYR A 68 -4.13 -0.85 0.93
N LEU A 69 -3.39 -1.97 0.90
CA LEU A 69 -3.93 -3.30 1.20
C LEU A 69 -4.54 -3.35 2.61
N GLY A 70 -3.79 -2.90 3.62
CA GLY A 70 -4.27 -2.81 5.00
C GLY A 70 -5.45 -1.84 5.15
N SER A 71 -5.46 -0.74 4.41
CA SER A 71 -6.58 0.20 4.40
C SER A 71 -7.85 -0.39 3.79
N CYS A 72 -7.73 -1.18 2.72
CA CYS A 72 -8.87 -1.91 2.15
C CYS A 72 -9.41 -2.95 3.14
N LEU A 73 -8.52 -3.71 3.80
CA LEU A 73 -8.90 -4.68 4.84
C LEU A 73 -9.64 -4.00 6.00
N HIS A 74 -9.14 -2.85 6.45
CA HIS A 74 -9.78 -2.06 7.50
C HIS A 74 -11.19 -1.58 7.08
N LYS A 75 -11.35 -1.14 5.82
CA LYS A 75 -12.63 -0.69 5.27
C LYS A 75 -13.63 -1.82 5.04
N THR A 76 -13.15 -3.05 4.82
CA THR A 76 -13.97 -4.25 4.60
C THR A 76 -14.25 -5.02 5.90
N GLY A 77 -13.78 -4.51 7.05
CA GLY A 77 -14.05 -5.07 8.39
C GLY A 77 -13.02 -6.08 8.88
N ASN A 78 -11.98 -6.39 8.10
CA ASN A 78 -10.91 -7.32 8.46
C ASN A 78 -9.80 -6.56 9.21
N ILE A 79 -10.07 -6.15 10.44
CA ILE A 79 -9.20 -5.25 11.22
C ILE A 79 -7.87 -5.92 11.62
N GLU A 80 -7.90 -7.21 11.93
CA GLU A 80 -6.72 -7.99 12.36
C GLU A 80 -5.70 -8.09 11.21
N ASP A 81 -6.15 -8.58 10.04
CA ASP A 81 -5.34 -8.63 8.82
C ASP A 81 -4.84 -7.24 8.41
N ALA A 82 -5.67 -6.21 8.57
CA ALA A 82 -5.27 -4.83 8.30
C ALA A 82 -4.08 -4.41 9.16
N ALA A 83 -4.13 -4.67 10.47
CA ALA A 83 -3.05 -4.35 11.38
C ALA A 83 -1.75 -5.08 10.99
N GLU A 84 -1.82 -6.35 10.62
CA GLU A 84 -0.65 -7.10 10.16
C GLU A 84 -0.02 -6.50 8.89
N CYS A 85 -0.83 -6.17 7.89
CA CYS A 85 -0.35 -5.55 6.66
C CYS A 85 0.32 -4.19 6.93
N LEU A 86 -0.27 -3.37 7.79
CA LEU A 86 0.27 -2.07 8.14
C LEU A 86 1.58 -2.18 8.94
N LYS A 87 1.69 -3.15 9.85
CA LYS A 87 2.95 -3.46 10.55
C LYS A 87 4.03 -3.88 9.55
N LYS A 88 3.71 -4.73 8.59
CA LYS A 88 4.62 -5.10 7.49
C LYS A 88 5.06 -3.88 6.67
N ALA A 89 4.16 -2.93 6.40
CA ALA A 89 4.50 -1.69 5.69
C ALA A 89 5.56 -0.86 6.44
N LEU A 90 5.50 -0.81 7.77
CA LEU A 90 6.47 -0.10 8.60
C LEU A 90 7.85 -0.77 8.63
N MET A 91 7.91 -2.09 8.48
CA MET A 91 9.16 -2.86 8.44
C MET A 91 9.93 -2.74 7.12
N LEU A 92 9.29 -2.30 6.03
CA LEU A 92 9.97 -2.18 4.73
C LEU A 92 10.89 -0.97 4.69
N PRO A 93 12.04 -0.99 4.01
CA PRO A 93 12.87 0.22 3.87
C PRO A 93 12.13 1.29 3.06
N ALA A 94 12.16 2.55 3.52
CA ALA A 94 11.58 3.65 2.76
C ALA A 94 12.57 4.11 1.68
N ARG A 95 12.27 3.80 0.41
CA ARG A 95 13.21 4.05 -0.70
C ARG A 95 12.95 5.37 -1.42
N ASN A 96 11.73 5.88 -1.31
CA ASN A 96 11.27 7.08 -2.00
C ASN A 96 10.21 7.82 -1.18
N THR A 97 9.79 8.99 -1.68
CA THR A 97 8.78 9.83 -1.02
C THR A 97 7.41 9.15 -0.91
N VAL A 98 7.08 8.21 -1.81
CA VAL A 98 5.83 7.44 -1.78
C VAL A 98 5.85 6.44 -0.64
N ASP A 99 6.96 5.75 -0.42
CA ASP A 99 7.14 4.79 0.68
C ASP A 99 7.15 5.51 2.04
N HIS A 100 7.80 6.67 2.15
CA HIS A 100 7.71 7.49 3.37
C HIS A 100 6.27 7.89 3.70
N LYS A 101 5.49 8.31 2.70
CA LYS A 101 4.07 8.62 2.86
C LYS A 101 3.25 7.38 3.21
N GLY A 102 3.55 6.25 2.59
CA GLY A 102 2.93 4.94 2.87
C GLY A 102 3.12 4.54 4.33
N LYS A 103 4.37 4.60 4.83
CA LYS A 103 4.69 4.35 6.25
C LYS A 103 3.97 5.31 7.19
N ALA A 104 4.03 6.61 6.93
CA ALA A 104 3.38 7.61 7.77
C ALA A 104 1.85 7.40 7.85
N SER A 105 1.23 7.06 6.73
CA SER A 105 -0.20 6.72 6.67
C SER A 105 -0.51 5.42 7.39
N ALA A 106 0.36 4.41 7.25
CA ALA A 106 0.23 3.13 7.94
C ALA A 106 0.30 3.26 9.46
N ARG A 107 1.28 4.03 9.97
CA ARG A 107 1.37 4.38 11.40
C ARG A 107 0.08 5.03 11.89
N LYS A 108 -0.42 6.05 11.19
CA LYS A 108 -1.63 6.76 11.59
C LYS A 108 -2.85 5.84 11.64
N LEU A 109 -2.96 4.91 10.68
CA LEU A 109 -4.04 3.95 10.65
C LEU A 109 -3.93 2.91 11.77
N LEU A 110 -2.73 2.44 12.10
CA LEU A 110 -2.47 1.54 13.22
C LEU A 110 -2.87 2.14 14.56
N VAL A 111 -2.51 3.42 14.81
CA VAL A 111 -2.96 4.14 16.00
C VAL A 111 -4.49 4.24 16.03
N GLY A 112 -5.12 4.49 14.88
CA GLY A 112 -6.58 4.53 14.77
C GLY A 112 -7.27 3.18 15.03
N ILE A 113 -6.60 2.05 14.75
CA ILE A 113 -7.06 0.70 15.06
C ILE A 113 -6.90 0.37 16.56
N GLY A 114 -6.08 1.14 17.29
CA GLY A 114 -5.80 0.94 18.72
C GLY A 114 -4.49 0.22 19.01
N VAL A 115 -3.59 0.11 18.03
CA VAL A 115 -2.23 -0.41 18.25
C VAL A 115 -1.41 0.63 19.01
N CYS A 116 -0.78 0.22 20.11
CA CYS A 116 -0.01 1.12 20.97
C CYS A 116 1.16 1.77 20.22
N GLU A 117 1.41 3.06 20.49
CA GLU A 117 2.50 3.80 19.87
C GLU A 117 3.88 3.20 20.19
N ASP A 118 4.04 2.61 21.38
CA ASP A 118 5.27 1.90 21.78
C ASP A 118 5.56 0.69 20.88
N GLU A 119 4.52 -0.06 20.48
CA GLU A 119 4.67 -1.19 19.56
C GLU A 119 5.08 -0.71 18.16
N ILE A 120 4.48 0.39 17.69
CA ILE A 120 4.81 1.00 16.40
C ILE A 120 6.25 1.53 16.41
N ALA A 121 6.66 2.22 17.47
CA ALA A 121 8.02 2.72 17.63
C ALA A 121 9.05 1.59 17.68
N ALA A 122 8.72 0.46 18.32
CA ALA A 122 9.57 -0.72 18.34
C ALA A 122 9.79 -1.29 16.93
N ILE A 123 8.75 -1.37 16.11
CA ILE A 123 8.84 -1.86 14.71
C ILE A 123 9.76 -0.96 13.88
N GLU A 124 9.67 0.35 14.03
CA GLU A 124 10.51 1.30 13.28
C GLU A 124 11.97 1.32 13.78
N HIS A 125 12.18 1.10 15.08
CA HIS A 125 13.54 0.95 15.61
C HIS A 125 14.24 -0.32 15.12
N VAL A 126 13.48 -1.36 14.77
CA VAL A 126 14.05 -2.55 14.11
C VAL A 126 14.61 -2.18 12.73
N ASP A 127 13.93 -1.34 11.95
CA ASP A 127 14.39 -0.86 10.62
C ASP A 127 15.74 -0.12 10.69
N SER A 128 15.91 0.77 11.67
CA SER A 128 17.17 1.53 11.89
C SER A 128 18.39 0.62 12.19
N LYS A 129 18.17 -0.54 12.83
CA LYS A 129 19.24 -1.53 13.06
C LYS A 129 19.66 -2.28 11.79
N TYR A 130 18.82 -2.34 10.76
CA TYR A 130 19.17 -2.94 9.47
C TYR A 130 19.89 -1.94 8.54
N GLU A 131 19.56 -0.65 8.60
CA GLU A 131 20.26 0.40 7.82
C GLU A 131 21.75 0.52 8.21
N THR A 132 22.07 0.38 9.50
CA THR A 132 23.47 0.45 9.97
C THR A 132 24.35 -0.72 9.52
N LYS A 133 23.76 -1.86 9.14
CA LYS A 133 24.51 -3.02 8.60
C LYS A 133 24.75 -2.96 7.09
N SER A 134 23.95 -2.20 6.34
CA SER A 134 24.09 -2.14 4.87
C SER A 134 25.08 -1.07 4.38
N SER A 135 25.54 -0.16 5.26
CA SER A 135 26.54 0.88 4.94
C SER A 135 28.01 0.43 5.15
N LYS A 136 28.24 -0.86 5.44
CA LYS A 136 29.58 -1.47 5.50
C LYS A 136 29.71 -2.64 4.52
N ARG A 137 29.52 -2.37 3.23
CA ARG A 137 30.16 -3.16 2.17
C ARG A 137 30.82 -2.18 1.20
N THR A 138 32.11 -1.99 1.49
CA THR A 138 33.20 -1.55 0.61
C THR A 138 33.09 -2.03 -0.82
#